data_AF-A0A812WT03-F1
#
_entry.id   AF-A0A812WT03-F1
#
_cell.length_a   1.000
_cell.length_b   1.000
_cell.length_c   1.000
_cell.angle_alpha   90.00
_cell.angle_beta   90.00
_cell.angle_gamma   90.00
#
_symmetry.space_group_name_H-M   'P 1'
#
loop_
_entity.id
_entity.type
_entity.pdbx_description
1 polymer ?
#
loop_
_entity_poly.entity_id
_entity_poly.type
_entity_poly.pdbx_seq_one_letter_code
_entity_poly.pdbx_strand_id
1 'polypeptide(L)'
;MSTLGYRDSGSVVLSKAEALRQAHEKDGERSRMMVFSKRQSPPRKRKDEREERDKEEAAEFEMKLANIVAKRPDKRLKWLQKGMLLIGRKMLKASDFYELVMDKAFISDAPAEVGARMKASILANLHLFSSKQQKALQSESCHFNQPLFRRSVPVQLAWVQETSRARPSSQVRSLPPSCNVVAKPKTN
;
A
#
# COMPACT_ATOMS: atom_id res chain seq x y z
N MET A 1 -24.21 -34.20 -40.92
CA MET A 1 -24.01 -34.93 -39.65
C MET A 1 -22.54 -35.32 -39.56
N SER A 2 -21.76 -34.60 -38.76
CA SER A 2 -20.35 -34.91 -38.53
C SER A 2 -20.04 -34.70 -37.05
N THR A 3 -19.82 -35.81 -36.36
CA THR A 3 -19.43 -35.94 -34.96
C THR A 3 -17.92 -35.73 -34.83
N LEU A 4 -17.51 -34.57 -34.32
CA LEU A 4 -16.12 -34.30 -33.95
C LEU A 4 -15.89 -34.76 -32.50
N GLY A 5 -15.25 -35.92 -32.38
CA GLY A 5 -14.74 -36.44 -31.12
C GLY A 5 -13.43 -35.74 -30.74
N TYR A 6 -13.37 -35.22 -29.52
CA TYR A 6 -12.12 -34.84 -28.87
C TYR A 6 -11.73 -35.97 -27.90
N ARG A 7 -10.62 -36.62 -28.22
CA ARG A 7 -9.92 -37.58 -27.35
C ARG A 7 -9.27 -36.81 -26.21
N ASP A 8 -9.63 -37.21 -25.01
CA ASP A 8 -9.01 -36.81 -23.74
C ASP A 8 -7.61 -37.44 -23.65
N SER A 9 -6.56 -36.63 -23.78
CA SER A 9 -5.19 -37.04 -23.46
C SER A 9 -4.85 -36.49 -22.08
N GLY A 10 -4.94 -37.38 -21.10
CA GLY A 10 -4.75 -37.14 -19.68
C GLY A 10 -3.53 -36.25 -19.37
N SER A 11 -3.82 -35.09 -18.81
CA SER A 11 -2.85 -34.29 -18.07
C SER A 11 -2.48 -35.07 -16.81
N VAL A 12 -1.30 -35.69 -16.81
CA VAL A 12 -0.68 -36.22 -15.59
C VAL A 12 -0.33 -35.02 -14.73
N VAL A 13 -1.22 -34.70 -13.79
CA VAL A 13 -0.99 -33.71 -12.74
C VAL A 13 0.07 -34.30 -11.81
N LEU A 14 1.34 -34.12 -12.17
CA LEU A 14 2.45 -34.39 -11.27
C LEU A 14 2.31 -33.43 -10.08
N SER A 15 1.92 -34.01 -8.95
CA SER A 15 1.73 -33.31 -7.69
C SER A 15 3.05 -32.65 -7.27
N LYS A 16 2.99 -31.34 -6.97
CA LYS A 16 4.14 -30.51 -6.54
C LYS A 16 4.98 -31.09 -5.39
N ALA A 17 4.44 -32.07 -4.65
CA ALA A 17 5.12 -32.75 -3.57
C ALA A 17 6.25 -33.69 -4.04
N GLU A 18 6.17 -34.27 -5.25
CA GLU A 18 7.15 -35.26 -5.75
C GLU A 18 8.46 -34.59 -6.20
N ALA A 19 8.36 -33.39 -6.81
CA ALA A 19 9.51 -32.65 -7.35
C ALA A 19 10.49 -32.15 -6.28
N LEU A 20 10.04 -32.03 -5.02
CA LEU A 20 10.90 -31.57 -3.91
C LEU A 20 11.76 -32.69 -3.30
N ARG A 21 11.49 -33.96 -3.58
CA ARG A 21 12.26 -35.08 -2.99
C ARG A 21 13.56 -35.40 -3.74
N GLN A 22 13.67 -35.10 -5.03
CA GLN A 22 14.88 -35.39 -5.81
C GLN A 22 16.01 -34.36 -5.64
N ALA A 23 15.78 -33.23 -4.97
CA ALA A 23 16.78 -32.17 -4.87
C ALA A 23 17.72 -32.27 -3.66
N HIS A 24 17.60 -33.29 -2.79
CA HIS A 24 18.28 -33.29 -1.48
C HIS A 24 19.34 -34.38 -1.27
N GLU A 25 19.89 -34.99 -2.33
CA GLU A 25 20.83 -36.13 -2.16
C GLU A 25 22.21 -35.95 -2.78
N LYS A 26 22.71 -34.71 -2.95
CA LYS A 26 24.06 -34.46 -3.50
C LYS A 26 24.87 -33.33 -2.87
N ASP A 27 24.77 -33.10 -1.56
CA ASP A 27 25.68 -32.18 -0.86
C ASP A 27 26.38 -32.85 0.33
N GLY A 28 27.09 -33.94 0.01
CA GLY A 28 28.20 -34.41 0.83
C GLY A 28 29.45 -33.59 0.52
N GLU A 29 29.82 -32.74 1.49
CA GLU A 29 31.21 -32.57 1.90
C GLU A 29 32.19 -31.97 0.86
N ARG A 30 32.12 -30.63 0.70
CA ARG A 30 33.31 -29.84 0.35
C ARG A 30 33.31 -28.49 1.05
N SER A 31 33.86 -28.54 2.26
CA SER A 31 34.43 -27.39 2.95
C SER A 31 35.53 -26.79 2.07
N ARG A 32 35.22 -25.69 1.37
CA ARG A 32 36.21 -24.81 0.73
C ARG A 32 35.68 -23.39 0.82
N MET A 33 36.42 -22.56 1.54
CA MET A 33 36.16 -21.15 1.82
C MET A 33 35.62 -20.40 0.59
N MET A 34 34.31 -20.15 0.54
CA MET A 34 33.76 -19.14 -0.35
C MET A 34 33.81 -17.80 0.37
N VAL A 35 34.89 -17.07 0.12
CA VAL A 35 34.93 -15.62 0.27
C VAL A 35 33.75 -15.07 -0.52
N PHE A 36 32.71 -14.62 0.18
CA PHE A 36 31.59 -13.92 -0.44
C PHE A 36 32.14 -12.62 -1.02
N SER A 37 32.62 -12.69 -2.26
CA SER A 37 32.82 -11.53 -3.12
C SER A 37 31.52 -10.75 -3.08
N LYS A 38 31.60 -9.51 -2.57
CA LYS A 38 30.50 -8.54 -2.52
C LYS A 38 29.84 -8.54 -3.88
N ARG A 39 28.73 -9.29 -4.01
CA ARG A 39 27.92 -9.34 -5.22
C ARG A 39 27.39 -7.93 -5.40
N GLN A 40 28.05 -7.19 -6.29
CA GLN A 40 27.53 -5.94 -6.82
C GLN A 40 26.20 -6.29 -7.46
N SER A 41 25.12 -6.07 -6.72
CA SER A 41 23.77 -6.25 -7.20
C SER A 41 23.64 -5.26 -8.36
N PRO A 42 23.40 -5.71 -9.61
CA PRO A 42 23.33 -4.80 -10.74
C PRO A 42 22.27 -3.76 -10.43
N PRO A 43 22.66 -2.49 -10.23
CA PRO A 43 21.71 -1.48 -9.84
C PRO A 43 21.00 -1.01 -11.10
N ARG A 44 19.70 -0.73 -10.98
CA ARG A 44 18.93 0.27 -11.77
C ARG A 44 17.94 -0.17 -12.84
N LYS A 45 17.79 -1.43 -13.23
CA LYS A 45 16.73 -1.77 -14.21
C LYS A 45 15.30 -1.82 -13.64
N ARG A 46 15.14 -1.84 -12.31
CA ARG A 46 13.81 -1.93 -11.65
C ARG A 46 13.08 -0.60 -11.46
N LYS A 47 13.78 0.53 -11.62
CA LYS A 47 13.17 1.84 -11.33
C LYS A 47 12.24 2.28 -12.48
N ASP A 48 12.63 1.96 -13.70
CA ASP A 48 11.92 2.41 -14.91
C ASP A 48 10.58 1.68 -15.10
N GLU A 49 10.54 0.36 -14.85
CA GLU A 49 9.32 -0.45 -14.96
C GLU A 49 8.21 -0.01 -13.99
N ARG A 50 8.60 0.53 -12.83
CA ARG A 50 7.63 1.03 -11.84
C ARG A 50 7.00 2.34 -12.29
N GLU A 51 7.80 3.25 -12.85
CA GLU A 51 7.30 4.55 -13.32
C GLU A 51 6.41 4.39 -14.56
N GLU A 52 6.74 3.44 -15.44
CA GLU A 52 5.91 3.10 -16.60
C GLU A 52 4.53 2.57 -16.17
N ARG A 53 4.48 1.62 -15.23
CA ARG A 53 3.21 1.14 -14.67
C ARG A 53 2.40 2.26 -14.02
N ASP A 54 3.07 3.14 -13.28
CA ASP A 54 2.41 4.28 -12.63
C ASP A 54 1.82 5.28 -13.66
N LYS A 55 2.42 5.41 -14.85
CA LYS A 55 1.89 6.22 -15.96
C LYS A 55 0.67 5.58 -16.60
N GLU A 56 0.69 4.26 -16.81
CA GLU A 56 -0.46 3.51 -17.32
C GLU A 56 -1.68 3.65 -16.38
N GLU A 57 -1.46 3.49 -15.07
CA GLU A 57 -2.50 3.70 -14.05
C GLU A 57 -3.06 5.13 -14.05
N ALA A 58 -2.22 6.13 -14.34
CA ALA A 58 -2.67 7.51 -14.44
C ALA A 58 -3.51 7.77 -15.70
N ALA A 59 -3.19 7.12 -16.82
CA ALA A 59 -3.96 7.22 -18.06
C ALA A 59 -5.34 6.57 -17.94
N GLU A 60 -5.46 5.50 -17.16
CA GLU A 60 -6.75 4.84 -16.86
C GLU A 60 -7.57 5.62 -15.80
N PHE A 61 -6.98 6.62 -15.14
CA PHE A 61 -7.65 7.32 -14.04
C PHE A 61 -8.80 8.20 -14.55
N GLU A 62 -10.04 7.78 -14.26
CA GLU A 62 -11.26 8.51 -14.60
C GLU A 62 -11.32 9.88 -13.89
N MET A 63 -11.17 10.97 -14.64
CA MET A 63 -11.30 12.36 -14.13
C MET A 63 -12.68 13.00 -14.42
N LYS A 64 -13.67 12.22 -14.85
CA LYS A 64 -15.02 12.75 -15.15
C LYS A 64 -15.87 12.80 -13.87
N LEU A 65 -16.34 14.00 -13.50
CA LEU A 65 -17.18 14.23 -12.31
C LEU A 65 -18.38 13.27 -12.23
N ALA A 66 -19.12 13.11 -13.33
CA ALA A 66 -20.31 12.26 -13.39
C ALA A 66 -20.01 10.80 -12.99
N ASN A 67 -18.87 10.25 -13.43
CA ASN A 67 -18.47 8.89 -13.11
C ASN A 67 -18.09 8.75 -11.64
N ILE A 68 -17.55 9.80 -11.03
CA ILE A 68 -17.10 9.79 -9.63
C ILE A 68 -18.32 9.90 -8.71
N VAL A 69 -19.24 10.82 -8.99
CA VAL A 69 -20.47 11.02 -8.20
C VAL A 69 -21.37 9.78 -8.23
N ALA A 70 -21.41 9.06 -9.36
CA ALA A 70 -22.13 7.79 -9.45
C ALA A 70 -21.56 6.67 -8.55
N LYS A 71 -20.31 6.78 -8.07
CA LYS A 71 -19.69 5.79 -7.19
C LYS A 71 -20.14 6.01 -5.74
N ARG A 72 -20.28 4.90 -4.99
CA ARG A 72 -20.54 4.93 -3.54
C ARG A 72 -19.48 5.78 -2.80
N PRO A 73 -19.85 6.47 -1.71
CA PRO A 73 -18.95 7.36 -0.97
C PRO A 73 -17.66 6.67 -0.49
N ASP A 74 -17.71 5.41 -0.06
CA ASP A 74 -16.50 4.66 0.32
C ASP A 74 -15.54 4.44 -0.87
N LYS A 75 -16.09 4.18 -2.05
CA LYS A 75 -15.30 4.05 -3.28
C LYS A 75 -14.73 5.40 -3.71
N ARG A 76 -15.48 6.51 -3.52
CA ARG A 76 -15.00 7.88 -3.75
C ARG A 76 -13.82 8.22 -2.84
N LEU A 77 -13.84 7.81 -1.57
CA LEU A 77 -12.70 8.00 -0.66
C LEU A 77 -11.45 7.27 -1.14
N LYS A 78 -11.59 6.00 -1.54
CA LYS A 78 -10.47 5.23 -2.12
C LYS A 78 -9.95 5.86 -3.42
N TRP A 79 -10.86 6.35 -4.27
CA TRP A 79 -10.53 7.06 -5.50
C TRP A 79 -9.75 8.35 -5.19
N LEU A 80 -10.19 9.15 -4.22
CA LEU A 80 -9.52 10.36 -3.76
C LEU A 80 -8.09 10.05 -3.32
N GLN A 81 -7.91 9.05 -2.45
CA GLN A 81 -6.59 8.64 -1.96
C GLN A 81 -5.65 8.22 -3.10
N LYS A 82 -6.15 7.43 -4.07
CA LYS A 82 -5.38 7.07 -5.27
C LYS A 82 -5.00 8.30 -6.09
N GLY A 83 -5.94 9.21 -6.32
CA GLY A 83 -5.69 10.47 -7.03
C GLY A 83 -4.59 11.30 -6.37
N MET A 84 -4.62 11.43 -5.04
CA MET A 84 -3.57 12.16 -4.31
C MET A 84 -2.18 11.52 -4.46
N LEU A 85 -2.09 10.18 -4.48
CA LEU A 85 -0.83 9.48 -4.75
C LEU A 85 -0.30 9.78 -6.16
N LEU A 86 -1.18 9.81 -7.17
CA LEU A 86 -0.81 10.13 -8.55
C LEU A 86 -0.35 11.59 -8.70
N ILE A 87 -0.99 12.52 -7.98
CA ILE A 87 -0.56 13.93 -7.93
C ILE A 87 0.80 14.06 -7.24
N GLY A 88 1.04 13.33 -6.14
CA GLY A 88 2.35 13.28 -5.49
C GLY A 88 3.47 12.80 -6.43
N ARG A 89 3.12 11.94 -7.39
CA ARG A 89 4.02 11.48 -8.47
C ARG A 89 4.07 12.42 -9.68
N LYS A 90 3.32 13.53 -9.67
CA LYS A 90 3.19 14.52 -10.75
C LYS A 90 2.62 13.96 -12.06
N MET A 91 1.86 12.87 -11.99
CA MET A 91 1.20 12.28 -13.16
C MET A 91 -0.12 12.98 -13.50
N LEU A 92 -0.74 13.61 -12.50
CA LEU A 92 -1.99 14.37 -12.65
C LEU A 92 -1.78 15.83 -12.24
N LYS A 93 -2.50 16.74 -12.90
CA LYS A 93 -2.51 18.16 -12.54
C LYS A 93 -3.30 18.37 -11.27
N ALA A 94 -2.66 18.97 -10.25
CA ALA A 94 -3.31 19.27 -8.98
C ALA A 94 -4.50 20.25 -9.13
N SER A 95 -4.46 21.14 -10.14
CA SER A 95 -5.55 22.09 -10.43
C SER A 95 -6.84 21.41 -10.85
N ASP A 96 -6.78 20.54 -11.86
CA ASP A 96 -7.94 19.82 -12.38
C ASP A 96 -8.53 18.91 -11.30
N PHE A 97 -7.67 18.27 -10.50
CA PHE A 97 -8.13 17.46 -9.37
C PHE A 97 -8.79 18.28 -8.26
N TYR A 98 -8.26 19.48 -7.98
CA TYR A 98 -8.85 20.39 -7.00
C TYR A 98 -10.26 20.82 -7.41
N GLU A 99 -10.50 21.12 -8.69
CA GLU A 99 -11.83 21.49 -9.19
C GLU A 99 -12.86 20.37 -8.97
N LEU A 100 -12.48 19.11 -9.24
CA LEU A 100 -13.34 17.93 -9.01
C LEU A 100 -13.69 17.75 -7.52
N VAL A 101 -12.71 17.94 -6.63
CA VAL A 101 -12.89 17.73 -5.18
C VAL A 101 -13.68 18.87 -4.54
N MET A 102 -13.62 20.08 -5.10
CA MET A 102 -14.37 21.24 -4.61
C MET A 102 -15.85 21.24 -4.98
N ASP A 103 -16.26 20.38 -5.92
CA ASP A 103 -17.66 20.26 -6.35
C ASP A 103 -18.57 19.79 -5.20
N LYS A 104 -19.74 20.43 -5.07
CA LYS A 104 -20.74 20.11 -4.03
C LYS A 104 -21.30 18.69 -4.19
N ALA A 105 -21.46 18.22 -5.43
CA ALA A 105 -21.97 16.89 -5.74
C ALA A 105 -21.01 15.79 -5.28
N PHE A 106 -19.72 16.10 -5.11
CA PHE A 106 -18.76 15.14 -4.57
C PHE A 106 -19.05 14.76 -3.12
N ILE A 107 -19.69 15.66 -2.33
CA ILE A 107 -19.89 15.50 -0.89
C ILE A 107 -21.36 15.27 -0.52
N SER A 108 -22.33 15.62 -1.38
CA SER A 108 -23.76 15.63 -1.03
C SER A 108 -24.27 14.34 -0.39
N ASP A 109 -23.77 13.18 -0.83
CA ASP A 109 -24.23 11.87 -0.36
C ASP A 109 -23.21 11.15 0.54
N ALA A 110 -22.19 11.88 1.02
CA ALA A 110 -21.16 11.30 1.88
C ALA A 110 -21.62 11.29 3.35
N PRO A 111 -21.61 10.13 4.03
CA PRO A 111 -21.88 10.09 5.46
C PRO A 111 -20.79 10.85 6.23
N ALA A 112 -21.14 11.38 7.40
CA ALA A 112 -20.27 12.26 8.19
C ALA A 112 -18.88 11.66 8.46
N GLU A 113 -18.81 10.36 8.74
CA GLU A 113 -17.55 9.65 9.00
C GLU A 113 -16.64 9.60 7.76
N VAL A 114 -17.21 9.29 6.58
CA VAL A 114 -16.46 9.21 5.34
C VAL A 114 -16.01 10.61 4.90
N GLY A 115 -16.87 11.61 5.04
CA GLY A 115 -16.51 13.00 4.76
C GLY A 115 -15.37 13.52 5.65
N ALA A 116 -15.36 13.16 6.94
CA ALA A 116 -14.26 13.48 7.84
C ALA A 116 -12.94 12.83 7.41
N ARG A 117 -12.97 11.56 6.96
CA ARG A 117 -11.78 10.87 6.42
C ARG A 117 -11.30 11.46 5.10
N MET A 118 -12.21 11.86 4.21
CA MET A 118 -11.87 12.56 2.96
C MET A 118 -11.16 13.88 3.27
N LYS A 119 -11.73 14.68 4.18
CA LYS A 119 -11.13 15.93 4.65
C LYS A 119 -9.74 15.70 5.26
N ALA A 120 -9.59 14.74 6.16
CA ALA A 120 -8.31 14.44 6.79
C ALA A 120 -7.25 14.05 5.76
N SER A 121 -7.63 13.25 4.75
CA SER A 121 -6.75 12.88 3.64
C SER A 121 -6.31 14.10 2.82
N ILE A 122 -7.23 15.03 2.55
CA ILE A 122 -6.93 16.29 1.84
C ILE A 122 -5.97 17.16 2.65
N LEU A 123 -6.26 17.36 3.94
CA LEU A 123 -5.45 18.18 4.84
C LEU A 123 -4.03 17.63 5.02
N ALA A 124 -3.88 16.31 5.13
CA ALA A 124 -2.58 15.66 5.22
C ALA A 124 -1.71 15.89 3.97
N ASN A 125 -2.34 16.09 2.80
CA ASN A 125 -1.66 16.26 1.51
C ASN A 125 -1.79 17.70 0.96
N LEU A 126 -2.02 18.69 1.82
CA LEU A 126 -2.15 20.11 1.40
C LEU A 126 -0.95 20.62 0.60
N HIS A 127 0.24 20.12 0.91
CA HIS A 127 1.49 20.50 0.26
C HIS A 127 1.53 20.18 -1.24
N LEU A 128 0.64 19.33 -1.74
CA LEU A 128 0.51 19.02 -3.18
C LEU A 128 -0.20 20.13 -3.97
N PHE A 129 -0.90 21.04 -3.29
CA PHE A 129 -1.69 22.10 -3.92
C PHE A 129 -0.97 23.45 -3.85
N SER A 130 -1.38 24.38 -4.73
CA SER A 130 -0.88 25.76 -4.67
C SER A 130 -1.32 26.47 -3.38
N SER A 131 -0.56 27.49 -2.93
CA SER A 131 -0.90 28.24 -1.71
C SER A 131 -2.32 28.84 -1.73
N LYS A 132 -2.80 29.27 -2.92
CA LYS A 132 -4.17 29.79 -3.10
C LYS A 132 -5.22 28.69 -2.84
N GLN A 133 -4.99 27.49 -3.38
CA GLN A 133 -5.86 26.33 -3.17
C GLN A 133 -5.81 25.85 -1.71
N GLN A 134 -4.62 25.82 -1.09
CA GLN A 134 -4.47 25.44 0.31
C GLN A 134 -5.33 26.32 1.22
N LYS A 135 -5.27 27.65 1.03
CA LYS A 135 -6.11 28.61 1.79
C LYS A 135 -7.60 28.37 1.54
N ALA A 136 -8.00 28.08 0.31
CA ALA A 136 -9.39 27.78 -0.02
C ALA A 136 -9.88 26.47 0.63
N LEU A 137 -9.06 25.41 0.66
CA LEU A 137 -9.40 24.15 1.34
C LEU A 137 -9.50 24.29 2.87
N GLN A 138 -8.68 25.18 3.45
CA GLN A 138 -8.71 25.47 4.88
C GLN A 138 -9.84 26.44 5.27
N SER A 139 -10.32 27.24 4.32
CA SER A 139 -11.39 28.22 4.56
C SER A 139 -12.69 27.58 5.02
N GLU A 140 -13.44 28.26 5.88
CA GLU A 140 -14.73 27.78 6.37
C GLU A 140 -15.78 27.63 5.26
N SER A 141 -15.60 28.36 4.15
CA SER A 141 -16.40 28.21 2.93
C SER A 141 -16.21 26.87 2.19
N CYS A 142 -15.18 26.11 2.54
CA CYS A 142 -14.97 24.79 1.96
C CYS A 142 -16.07 23.83 2.43
N HIS A 143 -16.66 23.09 1.51
CA HIS A 143 -17.74 22.13 1.78
C HIS A 143 -17.33 21.03 2.80
N PHE A 144 -16.03 20.73 2.93
CA PHE A 144 -15.50 19.80 3.93
C PHE A 144 -15.43 20.38 5.35
N ASN A 145 -15.56 21.70 5.52
CA ASN A 145 -15.54 22.36 6.82
C ASN A 145 -16.89 22.41 7.52
N GLN A 146 -17.93 21.82 6.93
CA GLN A 146 -19.24 21.72 7.56
C GLN A 146 -19.14 21.07 8.96
N PRO A 147 -19.88 21.59 9.95
CA PRO A 147 -19.80 21.15 11.34
C PRO A 147 -20.18 19.67 11.51
N LEU A 148 -20.97 19.12 10.59
CA LEU A 148 -21.34 17.70 10.54
C LEU A 148 -20.10 16.78 10.44
N PHE A 149 -19.04 17.22 9.78
CA PHE A 149 -17.80 16.45 9.61
C PHE A 149 -16.80 16.63 10.75
N ARG A 150 -16.96 17.65 11.61
CA ARG A 150 -16.02 17.89 12.73
C ARG A 150 -16.14 16.85 13.85
N ARG A 151 -17.26 16.12 13.94
CA ARG A 151 -17.57 15.26 15.09
C ARG A 151 -17.07 13.82 14.99
N SER A 152 -16.51 13.41 13.85
CA SER A 152 -16.10 12.02 13.65
C SER A 152 -14.66 11.79 14.15
N VAL A 153 -14.59 11.38 15.42
CA VAL A 153 -13.63 10.47 16.09
C VAL A 153 -12.12 10.60 15.81
N PRO A 154 -11.26 10.49 16.84
CA PRO A 154 -9.82 10.44 16.64
C PRO A 154 -9.50 9.35 15.62
N VAL A 155 -8.76 9.74 14.59
CA VAL A 155 -8.05 8.81 13.70
C VAL A 155 -7.09 8.04 14.61
N GLN A 156 -7.58 6.99 15.25
CA GLN A 156 -6.69 5.92 15.64
C GLN A 156 -6.09 5.44 14.32
N LEU A 157 -4.80 5.75 14.18
CA LEU A 157 -3.86 5.28 13.19
C LEU A 157 -3.79 3.73 13.22
N ALA A 158 -4.91 3.04 13.00
CA ALA A 158 -4.98 1.60 12.87
C ALA A 158 -4.52 1.14 11.47
N TRP A 159 -3.56 1.88 10.87
CA TRP A 159 -2.94 1.55 9.59
C TRP A 159 -1.59 0.82 9.73
N VAL A 160 -1.32 0.23 10.90
CA VAL A 160 -0.13 -0.63 11.08
C VAL A 160 -0.48 -1.90 11.86
N GLN A 161 -1.32 -2.81 11.33
CA GLN A 161 -1.20 -4.24 11.66
C GLN A 161 -2.04 -5.28 10.87
N GLU A 162 -2.92 -4.94 9.92
CA GLU A 162 -3.66 -5.98 9.16
C GLU A 162 -2.93 -6.44 7.87
N THR A 163 -1.62 -6.68 7.95
CA THR A 163 -0.90 -7.63 7.06
C THR A 163 0.01 -8.59 7.84
N SER A 164 -0.09 -8.60 9.17
CA SER A 164 0.62 -9.56 10.04
C SER A 164 -0.18 -10.85 10.27
N ARG A 165 -1.08 -11.24 9.36
CA ARG A 165 -1.63 -12.60 9.38
C ARG A 165 -0.56 -13.58 8.89
N ALA A 166 0.11 -14.16 9.87
CA ALA A 166 0.69 -15.50 9.87
C ALA A 166 1.91 -15.75 8.97
N ARG A 167 3.09 -15.35 9.45
CA ARG A 167 4.19 -16.34 9.53
C ARG A 167 4.13 -16.96 10.93
N PRO A 168 3.82 -18.27 11.08
CA PRO A 168 4.08 -18.96 12.33
C PRO A 168 5.59 -18.96 12.56
N SER A 169 6.05 -18.07 13.45
CA SER A 169 7.42 -18.06 13.93
C SER A 169 7.57 -19.25 14.88
N SER A 170 8.30 -20.25 14.42
CA SER A 170 8.82 -21.34 15.21
C SER A 170 9.58 -20.76 16.41
N GLN A 171 8.93 -20.80 17.57
CA GLN A 171 9.50 -21.23 18.85
C GLN A 171 11.04 -21.06 18.95
N VAL A 172 11.49 -19.82 19.11
CA VAL A 172 12.88 -19.54 19.52
C VAL A 172 12.99 -19.86 20.99
N ARG A 173 13.81 -20.87 21.27
CA ARG A 173 14.16 -21.38 22.59
C ARG A 173 14.65 -20.24 23.48
N SER A 174 14.07 -20.16 24.67
CA SER A 174 14.54 -19.36 25.79
C SER A 174 15.99 -19.71 26.11
N LEU A 175 16.91 -18.75 25.97
CA LEU A 175 18.23 -18.81 26.61
C LEU A 175 18.16 -18.13 27.98
N PRO A 176 18.76 -18.71 29.03
CA PRO A 176 18.74 -18.12 30.37
C PRO A 176 19.65 -16.89 30.47
N PRO A 177 19.29 -15.87 31.28
CA PRO A 177 20.19 -14.77 31.59
C PRO A 177 21.33 -15.27 32.49
N SER A 178 22.54 -15.25 31.92
CA SER A 178 23.81 -15.52 32.56
C SER A 178 24.27 -14.31 33.40
N CYS A 179 24.63 -14.61 34.64
CA CYS A 179 25.50 -13.93 35.62
C CYS A 179 25.78 -12.43 35.49
N ASN A 180 25.42 -11.67 36.55
CA ASN A 180 26.18 -10.50 36.98
C ASN A 180 26.66 -10.71 38.43
N VAL A 181 27.95 -11.01 38.56
CA VAL A 181 28.69 -11.04 39.84
C VAL A 181 29.06 -9.61 40.20
N VAL A 182 28.46 -9.08 41.26
CA VAL A 182 28.83 -7.78 41.85
C VAL A 182 29.98 -8.00 42.83
N ALA A 183 31.18 -7.60 42.43
CA ALA A 183 32.33 -7.48 43.33
C ALA A 183 32.22 -6.19 44.14
N LYS A 184 32.24 -6.30 45.48
CA LYS A 184 32.31 -5.16 46.41
C LYS A 184 33.78 -4.79 46.69
N PRO A 185 34.16 -3.50 46.65
CA PRO A 185 35.46 -3.06 47.14
C PRO A 185 35.48 -3.01 48.68
N LYS A 186 36.60 -3.47 49.26
CA LYS A 186 36.98 -3.27 50.67
C LYS A 186 37.45 -1.82 50.85
N THR A 187 36.87 -1.11 51.81
CA THR A 187 37.44 0.12 52.37
C THR A 187 37.88 -0.14 53.82
N ASN A 188 39.06 0.39 54.12
CA ASN A 188 39.81 0.29 55.37
C ASN A 188 39.12 1.04 56.51
#